data_AF-A0A3M3KDC3-F1
#
_entry.id   AF-A0A3M3KDC3-F1
#
_cell.length_a   1.000
_cell.length_b   1.000
_cell.length_c   1.000
_cell.angle_alpha   90.00
_cell.angle_beta   90.00
_cell.angle_gamma   90.00
#
_symmetry.space_group_name_H-M   'P 1'
#
loop_
_entity.id
_entity.type
_entity.pdbx_description
1 polymer ?
#
loop_
_entity_poly.entity_id
_entity_poly.type
_entity_poly.pdbx_seq_one_letter_code
_entity_poly.pdbx_strand_id
1 'polypeptide(L)'
;MRQFELDDILRAESGDLDAQLRVQRRKDVLKWNGERRRTALRRATPLWADLAAIKAFYKDAKRLSIETGVLHEVDHIVPIQGEKVCGLHVENNLQILTKTDNVKKHSRFTDNQQK
;
A
#
# COMPACT_ATOMS: atom_id res chain seq x y z
N MET A 1 16.73 3.27 0.95
CA MET A 1 17.36 2.01 1.38
C MET A 1 18.09 2.26 2.68
N ARG A 2 18.08 1.29 3.60
CA ARG A 2 18.88 1.35 4.84
C ARG A 2 20.33 1.00 4.52
N GLN A 3 21.26 1.42 5.37
CA GLN A 3 22.70 1.23 5.16
C GLN A 3 23.06 -0.22 4.84
N PHE A 4 22.55 -1.18 5.62
CA PHE A 4 22.84 -2.60 5.39
C PHE A 4 22.36 -3.12 4.02
N GLU A 5 21.33 -2.50 3.42
CA GLU A 5 20.84 -2.89 2.10
C GLU A 5 21.81 -2.47 1.00
N LEU A 6 22.42 -1.29 1.17
CA LEU A 6 23.47 -0.78 0.29
C LEU A 6 24.74 -1.64 0.42
N ASP A 7 25.14 -1.96 1.65
CA ASP A 7 26.30 -2.79 1.92
C ASP A 7 26.14 -4.20 1.29
N ASP A 8 24.94 -4.78 1.38
CA ASP A 8 24.65 -6.06 0.72
C ASP A 8 24.68 -5.98 -0.80
N ILE A 9 24.27 -4.84 -1.40
CA ILE A 9 24.39 -4.64 -2.85
C ILE A 9 25.87 -4.60 -3.25
N LEU A 10 26.69 -3.83 -2.53
CA LEU A 10 28.13 -3.73 -2.81
C LEU A 10 28.84 -5.08 -2.66
N ARG A 11 28.49 -5.87 -1.64
CA ARG A 11 29.01 -7.23 -1.46
C ARG A 11 28.55 -8.16 -2.58
N ALA A 12 27.27 -8.07 -2.97
CA ALA A 12 26.74 -8.87 -4.08
C ALA A 12 27.45 -8.56 -5.41
N GLU A 13 27.72 -7.27 -5.68
CA GLU A 13 28.50 -6.81 -6.84
C GLU A 13 29.95 -7.29 -6.79
N SER A 14 30.52 -7.42 -5.59
CA SER A 14 31.86 -7.97 -5.36
C SER A 14 31.93 -9.51 -5.50
N GLY A 15 30.80 -10.18 -5.78
CA GLY A 15 30.74 -11.63 -6.00
C GLY A 15 30.38 -12.48 -4.78
N ASP A 16 29.99 -11.87 -3.65
CA ASP A 16 29.49 -12.60 -2.47
C ASP A 16 28.13 -13.25 -2.80
N LEU A 17 28.12 -14.59 -2.89
CA LEU A 17 26.94 -15.37 -3.23
C LEU A 17 25.81 -15.20 -2.21
N ASP A 18 26.13 -15.15 -0.92
CA ASP A 18 25.12 -14.99 0.13
C ASP A 18 24.48 -13.60 0.05
N ALA A 19 25.29 -12.57 -0.25
CA ALA A 19 24.79 -11.23 -0.50
C ALA A 19 23.89 -11.17 -1.74
N GLN A 20 24.27 -11.84 -2.84
CA GLN A 20 23.44 -11.96 -4.04
C GLN A 20 22.09 -12.61 -3.73
N LEU A 21 22.07 -13.71 -2.96
CA LEU A 21 20.84 -14.38 -2.53
C LEU A 21 19.97 -13.47 -1.65
N ARG A 22 20.57 -12.72 -0.71
CA ARG A 22 19.83 -11.76 0.13
C ARG A 22 19.19 -10.67 -0.71
N VAL A 23 19.92 -10.08 -1.65
CA VAL A 23 19.41 -9.05 -2.56
C VAL A 23 18.29 -9.61 -3.44
N GLN A 24 18.48 -10.80 -4.01
CA GLN A 24 17.47 -11.44 -4.86
C GLN A 24 16.19 -11.74 -4.07
N ARG A 25 16.31 -12.34 -2.88
CA ARG A 25 15.16 -12.63 -2.00
C ARG A 25 14.36 -11.37 -1.66
N ARG A 26 15.02 -10.23 -1.39
CA ARG A 26 14.32 -8.97 -1.14
C ARG A 26 13.50 -8.53 -2.35
N LYS A 27 14.07 -8.62 -3.56
CA LYS A 27 13.37 -8.31 -4.81
C LYS A 27 12.15 -9.22 -4.99
N ASP A 28 12.31 -10.51 -4.75
CA ASP A 28 11.22 -11.50 -4.87
C ASP A 28 10.09 -11.23 -3.87
N VAL A 29 10.41 -10.93 -2.62
CA VAL A 29 9.42 -10.57 -1.59
C VAL A 29 8.67 -9.28 -1.96
N LEU A 30 9.36 -8.25 -2.45
CA LEU A 30 8.72 -7.01 -2.89
C LEU A 30 7.78 -7.25 -4.08
N LYS A 31 8.21 -8.07 -5.05
CA LYS A 31 7.38 -8.48 -6.19
C LYS A 31 6.12 -9.22 -5.73
N TRP A 32 6.28 -10.22 -4.85
CA TRP A 32 5.18 -11.01 -4.31
C TRP A 32 4.17 -10.14 -3.54
N ASN A 33 4.64 -9.22 -2.70
CA ASN A 33 3.77 -8.27 -1.99
C ASN A 33 2.97 -7.38 -2.96
N GLY A 34 3.61 -6.90 -4.04
CA GLY A 34 2.95 -6.11 -5.07
C GLY A 34 1.88 -6.90 -5.83
N GLU A 35 2.16 -8.14 -6.20
CA GLU A 35 1.21 -9.06 -6.84
C GLU A 35 0.02 -9.40 -5.94
N ARG A 36 0.29 -9.66 -4.65
CA ARG A 36 -0.75 -9.94 -3.66
C ARG A 36 -1.70 -8.76 -3.51
N ARG A 37 -1.16 -7.53 -3.40
CA ARG A 37 -1.98 -6.30 -3.33
C ARG A 37 -2.82 -6.10 -4.59
N ARG A 38 -2.22 -6.23 -5.78
CA ARG A 38 -2.95 -6.09 -7.07
C ARG A 38 -4.09 -7.10 -7.18
N THR A 39 -3.84 -8.35 -6.80
CA THR A 39 -4.84 -9.41 -6.83
C THR A 39 -5.98 -9.14 -5.86
N ALA A 40 -5.67 -8.70 -4.64
CA ALA A 40 -6.69 -8.33 -3.65
C ALA A 40 -7.56 -7.17 -4.14
N LEU A 41 -6.96 -6.11 -4.68
CA LEU A 41 -7.70 -4.98 -5.26
C LEU A 41 -8.60 -5.45 -6.40
N ARG A 42 -8.09 -6.22 -7.36
CA ARG A 42 -8.87 -6.72 -8.49
C ARG A 42 -10.08 -7.56 -8.05
N ARG A 43 -9.91 -8.38 -7.02
CA ARG A 43 -11.00 -9.20 -6.44
C ARG A 43 -12.03 -8.34 -5.71
N ALA A 44 -11.59 -7.25 -5.09
CA ALA A 44 -12.44 -6.35 -4.33
C ALA A 44 -13.10 -5.26 -5.18
N THR A 45 -12.70 -5.06 -6.44
CA THR A 45 -13.34 -4.09 -7.36
C THR A 45 -14.54 -4.73 -8.05
N PRO A 46 -15.78 -4.37 -7.65
CA PRO A 46 -16.96 -4.82 -8.37
C PRO A 46 -17.10 -4.11 -9.73
N LEU A 47 -17.90 -4.69 -10.63
CA LEU A 47 -18.14 -4.14 -11.98
C LEU A 47 -18.78 -2.75 -11.97
N TRP A 48 -19.54 -2.43 -10.93
CA TRP A 48 -20.24 -1.16 -10.78
C TRP A 48 -19.38 -0.07 -10.12
N ALA A 49 -18.14 -0.36 -9.72
CA ALA A 49 -17.26 0.62 -9.10
C ALA A 49 -16.98 1.79 -10.06
N ASP A 50 -17.01 3.02 -9.55
CA ASP A 50 -16.66 4.19 -10.36
C ASP A 50 -15.13 4.34 -10.41
N LEU A 51 -14.53 3.78 -11.46
CA LEU A 51 -13.09 3.85 -11.69
C LEU A 51 -12.58 5.28 -11.91
N ALA A 52 -13.43 6.19 -12.40
CA ALA A 52 -13.08 7.59 -12.59
C ALA A 52 -13.00 8.32 -11.25
N ALA A 53 -13.99 8.10 -10.37
CA ALA A 53 -13.99 8.63 -9.01
C ALA A 53 -12.80 8.06 -8.19
N ILE A 54 -12.54 6.76 -8.28
CA ILE A 54 -11.35 6.13 -7.65
C ILE A 54 -10.07 6.81 -8.13
N LYS A 55 -9.94 7.07 -9.44
CA LYS A 55 -8.78 7.77 -10.00
C LYS A 55 -8.67 9.21 -9.49
N ALA A 56 -9.79 9.88 -9.23
CA ALA A 56 -9.81 11.22 -8.64
C ALA A 56 -9.19 11.21 -7.23
N PHE A 57 -9.52 10.24 -6.38
CA PHE A 57 -8.89 10.09 -5.06
C PHE A 57 -7.35 10.01 -5.12
N TYR A 58 -6.79 9.22 -6.06
CA TYR A 58 -5.34 9.14 -6.21
C TYR A 58 -4.71 10.45 -6.70
N LYS A 59 -5.41 11.20 -7.56
CA LYS A 59 -4.96 12.53 -7.99
C LYS A 59 -5.00 13.52 -6.83
N ASP A 60 -6.07 13.52 -6.05
CA ASP A 60 -6.23 14.39 -4.89
C ASP A 60 -5.20 14.07 -3.80
N ALA A 61 -4.92 12.80 -3.53
CA ALA A 61 -3.85 12.42 -2.60
C ALA A 61 -2.49 12.98 -3.05
N LYS A 62 -2.17 12.90 -4.35
CA LYS A 62 -0.95 13.49 -4.90
C LYS A 62 -0.96 15.02 -4.78
N ARG A 63 -2.08 15.67 -5.09
CA ARG A 63 -2.25 17.13 -4.99
C ARG A 63 -2.06 17.60 -3.56
N LEU A 64 -2.76 16.99 -2.59
CA LEU A 64 -2.62 17.27 -1.16
C LEU A 64 -1.20 17.04 -0.67
N SER A 65 -0.50 16.01 -1.19
CA SER A 65 0.90 15.78 -0.85
C SER A 65 1.81 16.94 -1.24
N ILE A 66 1.55 17.54 -2.40
CA ILE A 66 2.32 18.69 -2.89
C ILE A 66 1.94 19.95 -2.11
N GLU A 67 0.66 20.20 -1.90
CA GLU A 67 0.15 21.41 -1.24
C GLU A 67 0.55 21.49 0.25
N THR A 68 0.52 20.36 0.96
CA THR A 68 0.80 20.32 2.40
C THR A 68 2.25 20.02 2.74
N GLY A 69 3.04 19.53 1.77
CA GLY A 69 4.38 19.00 2.01
C GLY A 69 4.43 17.68 2.80
N VAL A 70 3.27 17.11 3.16
CA VAL A 70 3.14 15.83 3.88
C VAL A 70 2.68 14.77 2.91
N LEU A 71 3.30 13.60 2.88
CA LEU A 71 2.85 12.53 1.98
C LEU A 71 1.44 12.06 2.37
N HIS A 72 0.52 12.08 1.42
CA HIS A 72 -0.84 11.56 1.52
C HIS A 72 -1.00 10.31 0.66
N GLU A 73 -1.77 9.35 1.16
CA GLU A 73 -2.05 8.07 0.52
C GLU A 73 -3.56 7.78 0.52
N VAL A 74 -4.03 7.06 -0.49
CA VAL A 74 -5.40 6.56 -0.54
C VAL A 74 -5.49 5.28 0.29
N ASP A 75 -6.39 5.30 1.27
CA ASP A 75 -6.68 4.19 2.18
C ASP A 75 -8.14 3.74 2.03
N HIS A 76 -8.42 2.52 2.47
CA HIS A 76 -9.77 1.95 2.48
C HIS A 76 -10.38 2.08 3.88
N ILE A 77 -11.53 2.76 4.00
CA ILE A 77 -12.25 2.95 5.28
C ILE A 77 -12.51 1.58 5.92
N VAL A 78 -13.15 0.68 5.16
CA VAL A 78 -13.25 -0.75 5.46
C VAL A 78 -12.08 -1.47 4.77
N PRO A 79 -11.17 -2.11 5.51
CA PRO A 79 -9.98 -2.75 4.94
C PRO A 79 -10.37 -3.91 4.01
N ILE A 80 -9.71 -4.01 2.85
CA ILE A 80 -9.93 -5.12 1.90
C ILE A 80 -9.47 -6.46 2.49
N GLN A 81 -8.40 -6.44 3.28
CA GLN A 81 -7.81 -7.62 3.92
C GLN A 81 -7.81 -7.44 5.44
N GLY A 82 -8.97 -7.10 6.00
CA GLY A 82 -9.17 -7.04 7.44
C GLY A 82 -9.28 -8.45 8.04
N GLU A 83 -8.96 -8.56 9.33
CA GLU A 83 -9.12 -9.82 10.07
C GLU A 83 -10.59 -10.19 10.27
N LYS A 84 -11.44 -9.18 10.54
CA LYS A 84 -12.86 -9.36 10.85
C LYS A 84 -13.80 -9.05 9.68
N VAL A 85 -13.36 -8.21 8.75
CA VAL A 85 -14.18 -7.69 7.64
C VAL A 85 -13.37 -7.59 6.36
N CYS A 86 -14.04 -7.70 5.22
CA CYS A 86 -13.48 -7.50 3.90
C CYS A 86 -14.25 -6.40 3.18
N GLY A 87 -13.62 -5.24 2.97
CA GLY A 87 -14.18 -4.13 2.21
C GLY A 87 -14.04 -4.30 0.70
N LEU A 88 -14.80 -3.49 -0.06
CA LEU A 88 -14.71 -3.40 -1.52
C LEU A 88 -13.76 -2.28 -1.96
N HIS A 89 -13.17 -2.40 -3.14
CA HIS A 89 -12.42 -1.31 -3.76
C HIS A 89 -13.37 -0.46 -4.61
N VAL A 90 -14.09 0.44 -3.94
CA VAL A 90 -15.11 1.34 -4.51
C VAL A 90 -14.90 2.75 -3.98
N GLU A 91 -15.35 3.75 -4.73
CA GLU A 91 -15.20 5.18 -4.42
C GLU A 91 -15.69 5.56 -3.01
N ASN A 92 -16.80 4.99 -2.57
CA ASN A 92 -17.37 5.27 -1.24
C ASN A 92 -16.62 4.58 -0.08
N ASN A 93 -15.69 3.67 -0.38
CA ASN A 93 -14.85 3.02 0.62
C ASN A 93 -13.43 3.61 0.65
N LEU A 94 -13.16 4.70 -0.08
CA LEU A 94 -11.86 5.35 -0.12
C LEU A 94 -11.83 6.58 0.77
N GLN A 95 -10.68 6.83 1.38
CA GLN A 95 -10.35 8.04 2.10
C GLN A 95 -8.89 8.43 1.83
N ILE A 96 -8.56 9.71 1.99
CA ILE A 96 -7.19 10.20 1.88
C ILE A 96 -6.67 10.41 3.30
N LEU A 97 -5.58 9.74 3.64
CA LEU A 97 -4.91 9.89 4.92
C LEU A 97 -3.47 10.34 4.70
N THR A 98 -2.87 10.97 5.71
CA THR A 98 -1.41 11.12 5.72
C THR A 98 -0.77 9.74 5.76
N LYS A 99 0.42 9.58 5.19
CA LYS A 99 1.19 8.32 5.27
C LYS A 99 1.31 7.82 6.70
N THR A 100 1.57 8.74 7.62
CA THR A 100 1.73 8.44 9.05
C THR A 100 0.44 7.85 9.62
N ASP A 101 -0.71 8.43 9.31
CA ASP A 101 -2.00 7.96 9.82
C ASP A 101 -2.45 6.67 9.13
N ASN A 102 -2.17 6.51 7.84
CA ASN A 102 -2.41 5.26 7.10
C ASN A 102 -1.63 4.09 7.72
N VAL A 103 -0.33 4.30 8.00
CA VAL A 103 0.51 3.30 8.69
C VAL A 103 -0.01 2.97 10.08
N LYS A 104 -0.44 4.00 10.85
CA LYS A 104 -1.06 3.78 12.16
C LYS A 104 -2.34 2.98 12.04
N LYS A 105 -3.22 3.28 11.07
CA LYS A 105 -4.49 2.58 10.88
C LYS A 105 -4.27 1.10 10.55
N HIS A 106 -3.37 0.81 9.60
CA HIS A 106 -3.16 -0.54 9.08
C HIS A 106 -4.49 -1.13 8.53
N SER A 107 -4.64 -2.45 8.52
CA SER A 107 -5.89 -3.14 8.17
C SER A 107 -6.94 -3.17 9.30
N ARG A 108 -6.91 -2.19 10.23
CA ARG A 108 -7.89 -2.15 11.32
C ARG A 108 -9.18 -1.49 10.84
N PHE A 109 -10.30 -2.13 11.17
CA PHE A 109 -11.62 -1.53 11.05
C PHE A 109 -12.07 -1.06 12.43
N THR A 110 -12.19 0.25 12.61
CA THR A 110 -12.75 0.85 13.82
C THR A 110 -14.25 0.99 13.62
N ASP A 111 -15.02 0.14 14.32
CA ASP A 111 -16.46 0.25 14.37
C ASP A 111 -16.85 1.44 15.26
N ASN A 112 -16.74 2.65 14.72
CA ASN A 112 -17.15 3.87 15.40
C ASN A 112 -18.66 4.12 15.26
N GLN A 113 -19.47 3.06 15.20
CA GLN A 113 -20.92 3.16 15.36
C GLN A 113 -21.21 3.37 16.86
N GLN A 114 -21.08 4.61 17.32
CA GLN A 114 -21.81 5.03 18.51
C GLN A 114 -23.30 4.97 18.15
N LYS A 115 -24.02 4.06 18.81
CA LYS A 115 -25.48 4.03 18.82
C LYS A 115 -26.06 5.31 19.42
#